data_AF-A0A545U6J2-F1
#
_entry.id   AF-A0A545U6J2-F1
#
_cell.length_a   1.000
_cell.length_b   1.000
_cell.length_c   1.000
_cell.angle_alpha   90.00
_cell.angle_beta   90.00
_cell.angle_gamma   90.00
#
_symmetry.space_group_name_H-M   'P 1'
#
loop_
_entity.id
_entity.type
_entity.pdbx_description
1 polymer ?
#
loop_
_entity_poly.entity_id
_entity_poly.type
_entity_poly.pdbx_seq_one_letter_code
_entity_poly.pdbx_strand_id
1 'polypeptide(L)'
;MSAYFLKVKYGGQQLAAINLQKLKQLEEKISQFQQEIHALLEQPQAVQPPPMNVKLSGLTDSENIRLNAILNPEHPTTKTSLSIN
;
A
#
# COMPACT_ATOMS: atom_id res chain seq x y z
N MET A 1 18.44 41.77 -41.14
CA MET A 1 18.14 41.26 -39.78
C MET A 1 19.44 41.22 -38.98
N SER A 2 19.42 41.67 -37.71
CA SER A 2 20.63 41.76 -36.85
C SER A 2 21.02 40.40 -36.25
N ALA A 3 22.32 40.08 -36.25
CA ALA A 3 22.89 38.84 -35.72
C ALA A 3 22.56 38.58 -34.23
N TYR A 4 22.35 39.64 -33.46
CA TYR A 4 21.91 39.55 -32.06
C TYR A 4 20.54 38.92 -31.91
N PHE A 5 19.61 39.23 -32.82
CA PHE A 5 18.25 38.72 -32.78
C PHE A 5 18.20 37.19 -33.04
N LEU A 6 19.06 36.71 -33.94
CA LEU A 6 19.21 35.29 -34.23
C LEU A 6 19.79 34.56 -33.00
N LYS A 7 20.85 35.09 -32.38
CA LYS A 7 21.51 34.45 -31.22
C LYS A 7 20.58 34.29 -30.01
N VAL A 8 19.74 35.30 -29.74
CA VAL A 8 18.74 35.25 -28.65
C VAL A 8 17.62 34.25 -28.96
N LYS A 9 17.10 34.22 -30.20
CA LYS A 9 16.07 33.24 -30.60
C LYS A 9 16.57 31.79 -30.55
N TYR A 10 17.76 31.52 -31.10
CA TYR A 10 18.30 30.16 -31.13
C TYR A 10 18.77 29.70 -29.74
N GLY A 11 19.34 30.58 -28.92
CA GLY A 11 19.68 30.27 -27.54
C GLY A 11 18.46 29.94 -26.67
N GLY A 12 17.35 30.67 -26.85
CA GLY A 12 16.08 30.38 -26.17
C GLY A 12 15.47 29.03 -26.59
N GLN A 13 15.55 28.67 -27.87
CA GLN A 13 15.09 27.36 -28.35
C GLN A 13 15.91 26.19 -27.81
N GLN A 14 17.24 26.33 -27.72
CA GLN A 14 18.11 25.29 -27.15
C GLN A 14 17.82 25.08 -25.65
N LEU A 15 17.63 26.16 -24.90
CA LEU A 15 17.30 26.08 -23.48
C LEU A 15 15.93 25.41 -23.26
N ALA A 16 14.93 25.76 -24.07
CA ALA A 16 13.61 25.14 -24.03
C ALA A 16 13.67 23.63 -24.32
N ALA A 17 14.47 23.22 -25.31
CA ALA A 17 14.67 21.80 -25.63
C ALA A 17 15.32 21.02 -24.48
N ILE A 18 16.35 21.59 -23.84
CA ILE A 18 17.01 20.99 -22.67
C ILE A 18 16.04 20.85 -21.50
N ASN A 19 15.25 21.88 -21.23
CA ASN A 19 14.29 21.86 -20.13
C ASN A 19 13.16 20.85 -20.39
N LEU A 20 12.68 20.75 -21.64
CA LEU A 20 11.70 19.74 -22.02
C LEU A 20 12.26 18.32 -21.85
N GLN A 21 13.52 18.09 -22.21
CA GLN A 21 14.18 16.80 -22.00
C GLN A 21 14.28 16.46 -20.51
N LYS A 22 14.66 17.42 -19.67
CA LYS A 22 14.70 17.23 -18.21
C LYS A 22 13.32 16.93 -17.62
N LEU A 23 12.27 17.59 -18.11
CA LEU A 23 10.89 17.32 -17.69
C LEU A 23 10.47 15.89 -18.03
N LYS A 24 10.75 15.43 -19.26
CA LYS A 24 10.46 14.04 -19.66
C LYS A 24 11.18 13.01 -18.78
N GLN A 25 12.44 13.27 -18.44
CA GLN A 25 13.21 12.40 -17.53
C GLN A 25 12.62 12.36 -16.11
N LEU A 26 12.08 13.48 -15.63
CA LEU A 26 11.41 13.53 -14.34
C LEU A 26 10.07 12.79 -14.36
N GLU A 27 9.28 12.95 -15.42
CA GLU A 27 8.02 12.22 -15.63
C GLU A 27 8.24 10.71 -15.62
N GLU A 28 9.27 10.23 -16.33
CA GLU A 28 9.63 8.82 -16.38
C GLU A 28 10.02 8.27 -15.00
N LYS A 29 10.82 9.02 -14.23
CA LYS A 29 11.18 8.65 -12.85
C LYS A 29 9.98 8.60 -11.92
N ILE A 30 9.06 9.56 -12.03
CA ILE A 30 7.82 9.56 -11.23
C ILE A 30 7.00 8.31 -11.55
N SER A 31 6.87 7.96 -12.82
CA SER A 31 6.14 6.75 -13.24
C SER A 31 6.79 5.47 -12.69
N GLN A 32 8.12 5.37 -12.68
CA GLN A 32 8.83 4.23 -12.07
C GLN A 32 8.56 4.13 -10.57
N PHE A 33 8.69 5.25 -9.83
CA PHE A 33 8.43 5.24 -8.39
C PHE A 33 6.97 4.89 -8.06
N GLN A 34 6.01 5.35 -8.87
CA GLN A 34 4.61 4.98 -8.69
C GLN A 34 4.38 3.47 -8.84
N GLN A 35 5.04 2.83 -9.82
CA GLN A 35 4.97 1.39 -10.01
C GLN A 35 5.62 0.62 -8.85
N GLU A 36 6.79 1.07 -8.38
CA GLU A 36 7.47 0.48 -7.22
C GLU A 36 6.62 0.59 -5.96
N ILE A 37 6.03 1.76 -5.71
CA ILE A 37 5.12 1.96 -4.57
C ILE A 37 3.89 1.05 -4.69
N HIS A 38 3.30 0.94 -5.88
CA HIS A 38 2.17 0.04 -6.10
C HIS A 38 2.54 -1.42 -5.79
N ALA A 39 3.68 -1.89 -6.30
CA ALA A 39 4.16 -3.24 -6.05
C ALA A 39 4.48 -3.50 -4.56
N LEU A 40 4.98 -2.49 -3.85
CA LEU A 40 5.22 -2.57 -2.40
C LEU A 40 3.94 -2.53 -1.57
N LEU A 41 2.89 -1.85 -2.06
CA LEU A 41 1.58 -1.78 -1.42
C LEU A 41 0.69 -2.98 -1.74
N GLU A 42 0.93 -3.66 -2.86
CA GLU A 42 0.43 -5.00 -3.16
C GLU A 42 1.10 -6.07 -2.28
N GLN A 43 1.25 -5.78 -0.98
CA GLN A 43 1.43 -6.86 -0.02
C GLN A 43 0.24 -7.81 -0.20
N PRO A 44 0.49 -9.11 -0.39
CA PRO A 44 -0.59 -10.08 -0.48
C PRO A 44 -1.44 -9.88 0.76
N GLN A 45 -2.75 -9.67 0.58
CA GLN A 45 -3.71 -9.58 1.68
C GLN A 45 -3.27 -10.56 2.73
N ALA A 46 -2.84 -10.05 3.89
CA ALA A 46 -2.27 -10.87 4.94
C ALA A 46 -3.27 -12.01 5.13
N VAL A 47 -2.87 -13.21 4.70
CA VAL A 47 -3.72 -14.39 4.74
C VAL A 47 -4.08 -14.50 6.20
N GLN A 48 -5.32 -14.13 6.55
CA GLN A 48 -5.72 -14.12 7.94
C GLN A 48 -5.43 -15.52 8.44
N PRO A 49 -4.57 -15.67 9.47
CA PRO A 49 -4.25 -16.99 9.97
C PRO A 49 -5.58 -17.66 10.33
N PRO A 50 -5.74 -18.95 10.00
CA PRO A 50 -6.96 -19.67 10.31
C PRO A 50 -7.25 -19.53 11.81
N PRO A 51 -8.53 -19.46 12.21
CA PRO A 51 -8.89 -19.24 13.60
C PRO A 51 -8.26 -20.32 14.48
N MET A 52 -7.64 -19.88 15.57
CA MET A 52 -7.03 -20.76 16.55
C MET A 52 -8.12 -21.52 17.29
N ASN A 53 -8.02 -22.85 17.36
CA ASN A 53 -8.94 -23.69 18.12
C ASN A 53 -8.17 -24.43 19.22
N VAL A 54 -8.35 -23.96 20.45
CA VAL A 54 -7.72 -24.50 21.65
C VAL A 54 -8.77 -25.22 22.50
N LYS A 55 -8.48 -26.45 22.90
CA LYS A 55 -9.24 -27.20 23.92
C LYS A 55 -8.31 -27.62 25.06
N LEU A 56 -8.46 -26.99 26.22
CA LEU A 56 -7.66 -27.28 27.41
C LEU A 56 -8.43 -28.25 28.31
N SER A 57 -7.75 -29.32 28.74
CA SER A 57 -8.33 -30.41 29.54
C SER A 57 -8.70 -30.04 30.99
N GLY A 58 -8.45 -28.79 31.41
CA GLY A 58 -8.85 -28.24 32.71
C GLY A 58 -9.93 -27.16 32.62
N LEU A 59 -10.43 -26.87 31.42
CA LEU A 59 -11.49 -25.89 31.20
C LEU A 59 -12.78 -26.60 30.80
N THR A 60 -13.91 -26.06 31.24
CA THR A 60 -15.23 -26.44 30.73
C THR A 60 -15.38 -26.06 29.26
N ASP A 61 -16.36 -26.64 28.56
CA ASP A 61 -16.58 -26.33 27.15
C ASP A 61 -16.91 -24.84 26.94
N SER A 62 -17.63 -24.20 27.87
CA SER A 62 -17.95 -22.76 27.79
C SER A 62 -16.73 -21.87 27.98
N GLU A 63 -15.80 -22.23 28.86
CA GLU A 63 -14.53 -21.51 29.05
C GLU A 63 -13.62 -21.65 27.84
N ASN A 64 -13.56 -22.84 27.22
CA ASN A 64 -12.85 -23.03 25.97
C ASN A 64 -13.46 -22.20 24.83
N ILE A 65 -14.81 -22.08 24.76
CA ILE A 65 -15.48 -21.21 23.79
C ILE A 65 -15.08 -19.75 23.99
N ARG A 66 -15.11 -19.26 25.24
CA ARG A 66 -14.71 -17.87 25.56
C ARG A 66 -13.24 -17.61 25.26
N LEU A 67 -12.36 -18.56 25.57
CA LEU A 67 -10.93 -18.48 25.25
C LEU A 67 -10.71 -18.36 23.74
N ASN A 68 -11.35 -19.22 22.95
CA ASN A 68 -11.28 -19.15 21.49
C ASN A 68 -11.90 -17.84 20.95
N ALA A 69 -12.90 -17.27 21.62
CA ALA A 69 -13.43 -15.97 21.23
C ALA A 69 -12.43 -14.82 21.48
N ILE A 70 -11.66 -14.89 22.56
CA ILE A 70 -10.61 -13.92 22.87
C ILE A 70 -9.42 -14.06 21.91
N LEU A 71 -9.06 -15.30 21.55
CA LEU A 71 -7.95 -15.59 20.64
C LEU A 71 -8.26 -15.26 19.17
N ASN A 72 -9.55 -15.14 18.82
CA ASN A 72 -10.01 -14.87 17.45
C ASN A 72 -10.90 -13.62 17.34
N PRO A 73 -10.45 -12.43 17.80
CA PRO A 73 -11.31 -11.24 17.95
C PRO A 73 -11.93 -10.74 16.64
N GLU A 74 -11.26 -10.96 15.50
CA GLU A 74 -11.69 -10.52 14.17
C GLU A 74 -12.63 -11.52 13.45
N HIS A 75 -12.92 -12.68 14.07
CA HIS A 75 -13.75 -13.72 13.43
C HIS A 75 -15.24 -13.51 13.77
N PRO A 76 -16.17 -13.46 12.80
CA PRO A 76 -17.57 -13.10 13.04
C PRO A 76 -18.32 -14.00 14.04
N THR A 77 -17.82 -15.22 14.29
CA THR A 77 -18.34 -16.17 15.29
C THR A 77 -18.10 -15.76 16.75
N THR A 78 -17.24 -14.78 17.04
CA THR A 78 -16.96 -14.31 18.42
C THR A 78 -17.99 -13.32 18.95
N LYS A 79 -18.74 -12.63 18.08
CA LYS A 79 -19.77 -11.67 18.48
C LYS A 79 -21.01 -12.34 19.08
N THR A 80 -21.29 -13.59 18.70
CA THR A 80 -22.44 -14.35 19.20
C THR A 80 -22.17 -15.05 20.52
N SER A 81 -20.91 -15.42 20.82
CA SER A 81 -20.53 -16.17 22.02
C SER A 81 -20.27 -15.31 23.26
N LEU A 82 -20.10 -13.99 23.10
CA LEU A 82 -20.01 -13.02 24.20
C LEU A 82 -21.36 -12.34 24.53
N SER A 83 -22.39 -12.55 23.70
CA SER A 83 -23.78 -12.15 23.99
C SER A 83 -24.51 -13.30 24.68
N ILE A 84 -24.17 -13.57 25.93
CA ILE A 84 -24.97 -14.44 26.79
C ILE A 84 -25.29 -13.63 28.05
N ASN A 85 -26.53 -13.13 28.09
CA ASN A 85 -27.22 -12.74 29.32
C ASN A 85 -27.36 -13.94 30.24
#